data_AF-A0A1M6FQD6-F1
#
_entry.id   AF-A0A1M6FQD6-F1
#
_cell.length_a   1.000
_cell.length_b   1.000
_cell.length_c   1.000
_cell.angle_alpha   90.00
_cell.angle_beta   90.00
_cell.angle_gamma   90.00
#
_symmetry.space_group_name_H-M   'P 1'
#
loop_
_entity.id
_entity.type
_entity.pdbx_description
1 polymer ?
#
loop_
_entity_poly.entity_id
_entity_poly.type
_entity_poly.pdbx_seq_one_letter_code
_entity_poly.pdbx_strand_id
1 'polypeptide(L)'
;MANYYCEYCGAKSATITTLTANSCHRHPLGKGKHKLYEGSEKSTYSCKHCGTSSGTISGLTGNSCHRHPNGPSKGKHAPAL
;
A
#
# COMPACT_ATOMS: atom_id res chain seq x y z
N MET A 1 -15.86 12.87 -3.42
CA MET A 1 -15.40 12.37 -2.11
C MET A 1 -13.94 11.98 -2.24
N ALA A 2 -13.09 12.42 -1.31
CA ALA A 2 -11.70 11.94 -1.25
C ALA A 2 -11.68 10.49 -0.77
N ASN A 3 -11.05 9.60 -1.54
CA ASN A 3 -10.82 8.22 -1.13
C ASN A 3 -9.42 8.13 -0.50
N TYR A 4 -9.33 7.65 0.73
CA TYR A 4 -8.06 7.43 1.40
C TYR A 4 -7.63 5.98 1.23
N TYR A 5 -6.37 5.76 0.91
CA TYR A 5 -5.84 4.43 0.66
C TYR A 5 -4.78 4.05 1.70
N CYS A 6 -4.66 2.75 1.98
CA CYS A 6 -3.57 2.22 2.78
C CYS A 6 -2.36 1.88 1.89
N GLU A 7 -1.16 2.34 2.22
CA GLU A 7 0.04 2.01 1.44
C GLU A 7 0.47 0.54 1.55
N TYR A 8 0.09 -0.14 2.65
CA TYR A 8 0.52 -1.52 2.92
C TYR A 8 -0.39 -2.57 2.30
N CYS A 9 -1.69 -2.30 2.21
CA CYS A 9 -2.65 -3.26 1.69
C CYS A 9 -3.59 -2.73 0.61
N GLY A 10 -3.54 -1.43 0.33
CA GLY A 10 -4.43 -0.79 -0.65
C GLY A 10 -5.90 -0.77 -0.26
N ALA A 11 -6.23 -0.99 1.01
CA ALA A 11 -7.59 -0.78 1.51
C ALA A 11 -8.02 0.67 1.26
N LYS A 12 -9.23 0.86 0.75
CA LYS A 12 -9.84 2.17 0.54
C LYS A 12 -10.76 2.51 1.71
N SER A 13 -10.83 3.77 2.09
CA SER A 13 -11.70 4.27 3.16
C SER A 13 -12.18 5.68 2.85
N ALA A 14 -13.36 6.02 3.38
CA ALA A 14 -13.94 7.36 3.23
C ALA A 14 -13.24 8.41 4.10
N THR A 15 -12.57 8.00 5.18
CA THR A 15 -11.83 8.89 6.09
C THR A 15 -10.55 8.22 6.59
N ILE A 16 -9.55 9.06 6.95
CA ILE A 16 -8.29 8.62 7.57
C ILE A 16 -8.56 7.96 8.92
N THR A 17 -9.53 8.46 9.68
CA THR A 17 -9.91 7.92 10.99
C THR A 17 -10.38 6.48 10.87
N THR A 18 -11.28 6.18 9.92
CA THR A 18 -11.74 4.80 9.71
C THR A 18 -10.62 3.90 9.20
N LEU A 19 -9.73 4.41 8.35
CA LEU A 19 -8.58 3.65 7.85
C LEU A 19 -7.65 3.26 9.00
N THR A 20 -7.23 4.22 9.82
CA THR A 20 -6.28 4.03 10.93
C THR A 20 -6.90 3.38 12.16
N ALA A 21 -8.22 3.42 12.32
CA ALA A 21 -8.92 2.67 13.35
C ALA A 21 -8.87 1.16 13.10
N ASN A 22 -8.80 0.74 11.83
CA ASN A 22 -8.71 -0.66 11.46
C ASN A 22 -7.26 -1.19 11.52
N SER A 23 -7.14 -2.49 11.74
CA SER A 23 -5.87 -3.22 11.72
C SER A 23 -5.51 -3.69 10.32
N CYS A 24 -4.26 -3.50 9.91
CA CYS A 24 -3.78 -3.92 8.61
C CYS A 24 -3.10 -5.30 8.68
N HIS A 25 -3.70 -6.31 8.05
CA HIS A 25 -3.10 -7.65 7.96
C HIS A 25 -1.73 -7.64 7.25
N ARG A 26 -1.53 -6.72 6.29
CA ARG A 26 -0.28 -6.60 5.51
C ARG A 26 0.73 -5.65 6.15
N HIS A 27 0.55 -5.31 7.42
CA HIS A 27 1.54 -4.52 8.13
C HIS A 27 2.86 -5.28 8.21
N PRO A 28 4.03 -4.65 7.97
CA PRO A 28 5.33 -5.33 8.01
C PRO A 28 5.63 -5.99 9.37
N LEU A 29 5.03 -5.48 10.46
CA LEU A 29 5.12 -6.04 11.82
C LEU A 29 3.94 -6.96 12.20
N GLY A 30 3.05 -7.31 11.28
CA GLY A 30 1.92 -8.23 11.48
C GLY A 30 0.73 -7.71 12.29
N LYS A 31 0.91 -6.78 13.22
CA LYS A 31 -0.16 -6.23 14.09
C LYS A 31 -0.23 -4.69 14.10
N GLY A 32 0.08 -4.05 12.98
CA GLY A 32 -0.01 -2.59 12.89
C GLY A 32 -1.33 -2.11 12.29
N LYS A 33 -1.55 -0.81 12.44
CA LYS A 33 -2.68 -0.09 11.81
C LYS A 33 -2.41 0.12 10.33
N HIS A 34 -3.45 0.45 9.56
CA HIS A 34 -3.24 0.91 8.19
C HIS A 34 -2.41 2.19 8.18
N LYS A 35 -1.43 2.26 7.28
CA LYS A 35 -0.66 3.48 7.03
C LYS A 35 -1.26 4.20 5.84
N LEU A 36 -1.58 5.47 6.03
CA LEU A 36 -2.17 6.32 5.01
C LEU A 36 -1.18 6.50 3.86
N TYR A 37 -1.64 6.25 2.65
CA TYR A 37 -0.93 6.62 1.44
C TYR A 37 -1.01 8.14 1.26
N GLU A 38 0.15 8.81 1.33
CA GLU A 38 0.26 10.27 1.27
C GLU A 38 0.18 10.83 -0.17
N GLY A 39 0.05 9.96 -1.19
CA GLY A 39 -0.05 10.38 -2.58
C GLY A 39 -1.49 10.66 -3.01
N SER A 40 -1.65 11.36 -4.12
CA SER A 40 -2.96 11.61 -4.72
C SER A 40 -3.54 10.36 -5.37
N GLU A 41 -4.86 10.34 -5.56
CA GLU A 41 -5.51 9.30 -6.37
C GLU A 41 -4.99 9.38 -7.82
N LYS A 42 -4.48 8.26 -8.32
CA LYS A 42 -4.00 8.13 -9.71
C LYS A 42 -4.67 6.92 -10.34
N SER A 43 -4.86 6.93 -11.66
CA SER A 43 -5.34 5.75 -12.39
C SER A 43 -4.36 4.58 -12.32
N THR A 44 -3.07 4.87 -12.10
CA THR A 44 -2.00 3.87 -12.04
C THR A 44 -1.07 4.17 -10.88
N TYR A 45 -0.82 3.17 -10.05
CA TYR A 45 0.10 3.21 -8.91
C TYR A 45 1.36 2.41 -9.24
N SER A 46 2.52 3.00 -9.02
CA SER A 46 3.82 2.41 -9.34
C SER A 46 4.58 2.05 -8.07
N CYS A 47 5.34 0.96 -8.07
CA CYS A 47 6.18 0.58 -6.94
C CYS A 47 7.49 1.38 -6.94
N LYS A 48 7.81 2.06 -5.83
CA LYS A 48 9.06 2.85 -5.68
C LYS A 48 10.35 2.03 -5.81
N HIS A 49 10.28 0.71 -5.62
CA HIS A 49 11.46 -0.17 -5.56
C HIS A 49 11.73 -0.93 -6.86
N CYS A 50 10.69 -1.38 -7.55
CA CYS A 50 10.82 -2.21 -8.75
C CYS A 50 10.18 -1.61 -10.00
N GLY A 51 9.45 -0.50 -9.89
CA GLY A 51 8.78 0.15 -11.02
C GLY A 51 7.49 -0.52 -11.50
N THR A 52 7.07 -1.65 -10.91
CA THR A 52 5.81 -2.32 -11.25
C THR A 52 4.63 -1.36 -11.08
N SER A 53 3.76 -1.30 -12.09
CA SER A 53 2.55 -0.50 -12.07
C SER A 53 1.30 -1.35 -11.92
N SER A 54 0.26 -0.83 -11.28
CA SER A 54 -1.06 -1.48 -11.16
C SER A 54 -2.16 -0.44 -11.08
N GLY A 55 -3.37 -0.77 -11.55
CA GLY A 55 -4.52 0.13 -11.48
C GLY A 55 -5.02 0.40 -10.04
N THR A 56 -4.59 -0.39 -9.07
CA THR A 56 -4.92 -0.20 -7.65
C THR A 56 -3.75 -0.54 -6.73
N ILE A 57 -3.66 0.14 -5.58
CA ILE A 57 -2.66 -0.16 -4.55
C ILE A 57 -2.85 -1.59 -4.00
N SER A 58 -4.09 -2.09 -3.90
CA SER A 58 -4.36 -3.43 -3.36
C SER A 58 -3.82 -4.53 -4.28
N GLY A 59 -3.97 -4.34 -5.60
CA GLY A 59 -3.35 -5.20 -6.61
C GLY A 59 -1.83 -5.14 -6.55
N LEU A 60 -1.27 -3.93 -6.42
CA LEU A 60 0.18 -3.74 -6.33
C LEU A 60 0.76 -4.43 -5.08
N THR A 61 0.22 -4.12 -3.90
CA THR A 61 0.66 -4.65 -2.60
C THR A 61 0.27 -6.12 -2.38
N GLY A 62 -0.58 -6.70 -3.25
CA GLY A 62 -0.92 -8.11 -3.23
C GLY A 62 0.30 -8.98 -3.51
N ASN A 63 1.09 -8.54 -4.47
CA ASN A 63 2.27 -9.25 -4.89
C ASN A 63 3.50 -8.91 -4.05
N SER A 64 4.45 -9.83 -4.03
CA SER A 64 5.73 -9.65 -3.37
C SER A 64 6.70 -8.92 -4.29
N CYS A 65 7.44 -7.95 -3.75
CA CYS A 65 8.37 -7.14 -4.53
C CYS A 65 9.74 -7.80 -4.58
N HIS A 66 10.22 -8.11 -5.79
CA HIS A 66 11.53 -8.73 -5.99
C HIS A 66 12.70 -7.77 -5.69
N ARG A 67 12.50 -6.45 -5.80
CA ARG A 67 13.52 -5.43 -5.45
C ARG A 67 13.28 -4.79 -4.08
N HIS A 68 12.62 -5.51 -3.15
CA HIS A 68 12.33 -4.94 -1.84
C HIS A 68 13.64 -4.76 -1.02
N PRO A 69 13.80 -3.66 -0.26
CA PRO A 69 15.04 -3.37 0.48
C PRO A 69 15.41 -4.44 1.52
N ASN A 70 14.41 -5.09 2.12
CA ASN A 70 14.64 -6.20 3.06
C ASN A 70 15.06 -7.52 2.37
N GLY A 71 15.18 -7.54 1.04
CA GLY A 71 15.54 -8.70 0.23
C GLY A 71 14.43 -9.11 -0.77
N PRO A 72 14.78 -9.86 -1.82
CA PRO A 72 13.84 -10.27 -2.85
C PRO A 72 12.68 -11.06 -2.25
N SER A 73 11.45 -10.63 -2.55
CA SER A 73 10.20 -11.25 -2.08
C SER A 73 9.98 -11.25 -0.56
N LYS A 74 10.83 -10.57 0.22
CA LYS A 74 10.69 -10.41 1.69
C LYS A 74 9.75 -9.27 2.09
N GLY A 75 9.20 -8.54 1.13
CA GLY A 75 8.22 -7.50 1.36
C GLY A 75 7.29 -7.32 0.19
N LYS A 76 6.23 -6.57 0.41
CA LYS A 76 5.23 -6.22 -0.62
C LYS A 76 5.69 -5.01 -1.42
N HIS A 77 5.07 -4.78 -2.56
CA HIS A 77 5.33 -3.56 -3.31
C HIS A 77 4.90 -2.33 -2.49
N ALA A 78 5.74 -1.29 -2.52
CA ALA A 78 5.45 -0.02 -1.86
C ALA A 78 5.05 1.01 -2.93
N PRO A 79 3.80 1.52 -2.92
CA PRO A 79 3.37 2.52 -3.88
C PRO A 79 4.19 3.81 -3.73
N ALA A 80 4.61 4.38 -4.85
CA ALA A 80 5.26 5.67 -4.94
C ALA A 80 4.20 6.77 -4.93
N LEU A 81 4.50 7.88 -4.25
CA LEU A 81 3.62 9.05 -4.05
C LEU A 81 3.28 9.77 -5.36
#